data_AF-A0A527CZA2-F1
#
_entry.id   AF-A0A527CZA2-F1
#
_cell.length_a   1.000
_cell.length_b   1.000
_cell.length_c   1.000
_cell.angle_alpha   90.00
_cell.angle_beta   90.00
_cell.angle_gamma   90.00
#
_symmetry.space_group_name_H-M   'P 1'
#
loop_
_entity.id
_entity.type
_entity.pdbx_description
1 polymer ?
#
loop_
_entity_poly.entity_id
_entity_poly.type
_entity_poly.pdbx_seq_one_letter_code
_entity_poly.pdbx_strand_id
1 'polypeptide(L)'
;MKKFMNSVDTVLTESLDGFVAAHADILMLGDEHKFIRRKELRPGKVALISGGGSGHEPLHGGFVGHGMLDAACPGQVFTSPTPDQMLAAAEAVDTGAGCLFIVKNYEGDVMNFDMAAEMSDGVQQIVTN
;
A
#
# COMPACT_ATOMS: atom_id res chain seq x y z
N MET A 1 21.21 8.17 21.13
CA MET A 1 20.10 7.70 20.26
C MET A 1 19.09 8.84 20.13
N LYS A 2 18.67 9.24 18.91
CA LYS A 2 17.75 10.39 18.68
C LYS A 2 16.35 9.99 18.16
N LYS A 3 16.12 8.69 17.90
CA LYS A 3 14.88 8.16 17.34
C LYS A 3 14.05 7.50 18.46
N PHE A 4 12.74 7.69 18.42
CA PHE A 4 11.80 7.01 19.31
C PHE A 4 11.32 5.72 18.62
N MET A 5 11.92 4.59 18.98
CA MET A 5 11.65 3.28 18.40
C MET A 5 12.17 2.19 19.34
N ASN A 6 11.55 1.01 19.31
CA ASN A 6 12.01 -0.13 20.11
C ASN A 6 13.20 -0.83 19.44
N SER A 7 13.06 -1.22 18.17
CA SER A 7 14.12 -1.85 17.36
C SER A 7 14.07 -1.37 15.91
N VAL A 8 15.21 -1.42 15.21
CA VAL A 8 15.29 -1.15 13.77
C VAL A 8 14.53 -2.17 12.94
N ASP A 9 14.44 -3.41 13.42
CA ASP A 9 13.81 -4.51 12.68
C ASP A 9 12.28 -4.46 12.78
N THR A 10 11.74 -3.89 13.86
CA THR A 10 10.30 -3.88 14.15
C THR A 10 9.65 -2.51 13.99
N VAL A 11 10.44 -1.45 13.73
CA VAL A 11 9.90 -0.08 13.65
C VAL A 11 8.79 0.05 12.61
N LEU A 12 8.89 -0.65 11.48
CA LEU A 12 7.86 -0.63 10.45
C LEU A 12 6.56 -1.27 10.94
N THR A 13 6.62 -2.51 11.40
CA THR A 13 5.45 -3.28 11.80
C THR A 13 4.75 -2.64 13.00
N GLU A 14 5.51 -2.19 14.01
CA GLU A 14 4.97 -1.46 15.16
C GLU A 14 4.30 -0.14 14.76
N SER A 15 4.85 0.58 13.78
CA SER A 15 4.24 1.82 13.26
C SER A 15 2.93 1.55 12.53
N LEU A 16 2.87 0.49 11.72
CA LEU A 16 1.66 0.07 11.01
C LEU A 16 0.58 -0.41 11.97
N ASP A 17 0.94 -1.20 12.99
CA ASP A 17 0.04 -1.65 14.05
C ASP A 17 -0.58 -0.45 14.78
N GLY A 18 0.26 0.49 15.19
CA GLY A 18 -0.20 1.72 15.86
C GLY A 18 -1.10 2.57 14.98
N PHE A 19 -0.73 2.76 13.71
CA PHE A 19 -1.51 3.56 12.76
C PHE A 19 -2.90 2.95 12.49
N VAL A 20 -2.97 1.64 12.24
CA VAL A 20 -4.25 0.96 12.01
C VAL A 20 -5.09 0.90 13.29
N ALA A 21 -4.48 0.70 14.47
CA ALA A 21 -5.21 0.75 15.73
C ALA A 21 -5.82 2.15 16.00
N ALA A 22 -5.10 3.22 15.66
CA ALA A 22 -5.58 4.59 15.82
C ALA A 22 -6.72 4.95 14.85
N HIS A 23 -6.81 4.28 13.70
CA HIS A 23 -7.80 4.50 12.64
C HIS A 23 -8.63 3.25 12.33
N ALA A 24 -8.90 2.42 13.34
CA ALA A 24 -9.57 1.13 13.20
C ALA A 24 -11.05 1.23 12.77
N ASP A 25 -11.60 2.44 12.78
CA ASP A 25 -12.91 2.79 12.23
C ASP A 25 -12.92 2.73 10.70
N ILE A 26 -11.80 3.06 10.03
CA ILE A 26 -11.74 3.16 8.56
C ILE A 26 -10.66 2.29 7.90
N LEU A 27 -9.67 1.80 8.65
CA LEU A 27 -8.55 1.01 8.11
C LEU A 27 -8.60 -0.46 8.56
N MET A 28 -7.99 -1.30 7.74
CA MET A 28 -7.57 -2.66 8.08
C MET A 28 -6.13 -2.90 7.63
N LEU A 29 -5.41 -3.68 8.42
CA LEU A 29 -4.07 -4.15 8.10
C LEU A 29 -4.17 -5.48 7.35
N GLY A 30 -3.46 -5.60 6.24
CA GLY A 30 -3.32 -6.85 5.50
C GLY A 30 -2.41 -7.84 6.23
N ASP A 31 -2.52 -9.11 5.85
CA ASP A 31 -1.71 -10.18 6.42
C ASP A 31 -0.21 -9.88 6.30
N GLU A 32 0.56 -10.26 7.32
CA GLU A 32 2.02 -10.05 7.40
C GLU A 32 2.45 -8.58 7.17
N HIS A 33 1.57 -7.62 7.50
CA HIS A 33 1.81 -6.20 7.31
C HIS A 33 2.05 -5.78 5.85
N LYS A 34 1.64 -6.61 4.87
CA LYS A 34 1.95 -6.38 3.45
C LYS A 34 1.34 -5.11 2.89
N PHE A 35 0.17 -4.71 3.37
CA PHE A 35 -0.53 -3.51 2.93
C PHE A 35 -1.48 -2.99 4.01
N ILE A 36 -1.92 -1.75 3.85
CA ILE A 36 -3.07 -1.17 4.57
C ILE A 36 -4.17 -0.95 3.55
N ARG A 37 -5.43 -1.24 3.92
CA ARG A 37 -6.58 -0.95 3.07
C ARG A 37 -7.73 -0.31 3.80
N ARG A 38 -8.67 0.23 3.04
CA ARG A 38 -9.97 0.66 3.56
C ARG A 38 -10.73 -0.53 4.14
N LYS A 39 -11.41 -0.29 5.26
CA LYS A 39 -12.27 -1.28 5.92
C LYS A 39 -13.48 -1.61 5.06
N GLU A 40 -14.13 -0.59 4.53
CA GLU A 40 -15.27 -0.71 3.63
C GLU A 40 -14.88 -0.41 2.18
N LEU A 41 -15.11 -1.37 1.30
CA LEU A 41 -14.88 -1.28 -0.13
C LEU A 41 -16.17 -0.87 -0.86
N ARG A 42 -16.05 -0.19 -2.00
CA ARG A 42 -17.19 0.24 -2.82
C ARG A 42 -17.34 -0.70 -4.02
N PRO A 43 -18.40 -1.52 -4.11
CA PRO A 43 -18.64 -2.40 -5.25
C PRO A 43 -18.60 -1.66 -6.60
N GLY A 44 -17.96 -2.27 -7.62
CA GLY A 44 -17.89 -1.73 -8.97
C GLY A 44 -17.07 -0.45 -9.13
N LYS A 45 -16.19 -0.13 -8.17
CA LYS A 45 -15.25 0.99 -8.24
C LYS A 45 -13.88 0.48 -8.68
N VAL A 46 -13.22 1.18 -9.60
CA VAL A 46 -11.80 0.93 -9.90
C VAL A 46 -10.99 1.10 -8.61
N ALA A 47 -10.23 0.08 -8.26
CA ALA A 47 -9.35 0.10 -7.10
C ALA A 47 -8.18 1.05 -7.34
N LEU A 48 -7.89 1.91 -6.36
CA LEU A 48 -6.74 2.82 -6.40
C LEU A 48 -5.70 2.36 -5.39
N ILE A 49 -4.51 1.99 -5.88
CA ILE A 49 -3.43 1.49 -5.03
C ILE A 49 -2.15 2.27 -5.30
N SER A 50 -1.43 2.58 -4.23
CA SER A 50 -0.08 3.15 -4.31
C SER A 50 0.84 2.50 -3.28
N GLY A 51 2.10 2.90 -3.26
CA GLY A 51 3.09 2.33 -2.37
C GLY A 51 4.48 2.92 -2.57
N GLY A 52 5.41 2.44 -1.76
CA GLY A 52 6.79 2.89 -1.73
C GLY A 52 7.41 2.65 -0.37
N GLY A 53 8.68 3.04 -0.23
CA GLY A 53 9.39 2.89 1.04
C GLY A 53 8.78 3.72 2.16
N SER A 54 8.76 3.14 3.37
CA SER A 54 8.41 3.86 4.59
C SER A 54 9.41 4.96 4.94
N GLY A 55 9.01 5.86 5.84
CA GLY A 55 9.76 7.08 6.19
C GLY A 55 9.27 8.33 5.45
N HIS A 56 8.18 8.21 4.68
CA HIS A 56 7.50 9.31 3.99
C HIS A 56 6.10 9.57 4.56
N GLU A 57 5.75 9.00 5.72
CA GLU A 57 4.46 9.19 6.37
C GLU A 57 4.12 10.70 6.48
N PRO A 58 2.91 11.14 6.08
CA PRO A 58 1.70 10.33 5.88
C PRO A 58 1.61 9.62 4.51
N LEU A 59 2.53 9.86 3.58
CA LEU A 59 2.53 9.21 2.28
C LEU A 59 3.03 7.75 2.43
N HIS A 60 2.29 6.70 2.03
CA HIS A 60 0.96 6.69 1.38
C HIS A 60 -0.19 6.29 2.29
N GLY A 61 0.09 5.62 3.42
CA GLY A 61 -0.95 5.02 4.29
C GLY A 61 -1.99 6.03 4.81
N GLY A 62 -1.58 7.29 5.04
CA GLY A 62 -2.47 8.37 5.45
C GLY A 62 -3.48 8.82 4.39
N PHE A 63 -3.33 8.36 3.14
CA PHE A 63 -4.24 8.64 2.03
C PHE A 63 -5.15 7.45 1.68
N VAL A 64 -5.16 6.39 2.50
CA VAL A 64 -6.10 5.28 2.38
C VAL A 64 -7.43 5.69 3.01
N GLY A 65 -8.48 5.85 2.19
CA GLY A 65 -9.74 6.41 2.68
C GLY A 65 -10.74 6.76 1.57
N HIS A 66 -11.95 7.14 1.99
CA HIS A 66 -12.99 7.55 1.05
C HIS A 66 -12.54 8.75 0.21
N GLY A 67 -12.70 8.65 -1.11
CA GLY A 67 -12.29 9.69 -2.06
C GLY A 67 -10.82 9.66 -2.46
N MET A 68 -10.01 8.75 -1.90
CA MET A 68 -8.58 8.58 -2.21
C MET A 68 -8.23 7.10 -2.46
N LEU A 69 -7.13 6.59 -1.90
CA LEU A 69 -6.62 5.24 -2.13
C LEU A 69 -7.52 4.20 -1.44
N ASP A 70 -7.67 3.03 -2.07
CA ASP A 70 -8.30 1.86 -1.44
C ASP A 70 -7.28 0.99 -0.68
N ALA A 71 -6.01 0.98 -1.12
CA ALA A 71 -4.91 0.38 -0.39
C ALA A 71 -3.57 1.12 -0.60
N ALA A 72 -2.66 0.92 0.35
CA ALA A 72 -1.26 1.37 0.27
C ALA A 72 -0.31 0.23 0.66
N CYS A 73 0.77 0.04 -0.10
CA CYS A 73 1.79 -0.98 0.15
C CYS A 73 3.06 -0.34 0.74
N PRO A 74 3.29 -0.44 2.06
CA PRO A 74 4.51 0.08 2.69
C PRO A 74 5.68 -0.90 2.47
N GLY A 75 6.73 -0.43 1.81
CA GLY A 75 8.01 -1.12 1.79
C GLY A 75 8.86 -0.81 3.01
N GLN A 76 10.03 -1.44 3.13
CA GLN A 76 11.00 -1.09 4.16
C GLN A 76 11.40 0.39 4.06
N VAL A 77 12.04 0.93 5.10
CA VAL A 77 12.42 2.35 5.13
C VAL A 77 13.24 2.70 3.87
N PHE A 78 12.72 3.65 3.08
CA PHE A 78 13.27 4.09 1.78
C PHE A 78 13.49 3.00 0.73
N THR A 79 12.77 1.88 0.81
CA THR A 79 12.85 0.77 -0.14
C THR A 79 11.47 0.45 -0.70
N SER A 80 11.35 0.32 -2.03
CA SER A 80 10.11 -0.07 -2.70
C SER A 80 9.50 -1.36 -2.12
N PRO A 81 8.17 -1.48 -1.98
CA PRO A 81 7.51 -2.74 -1.63
C PRO A 81 7.75 -3.81 -2.70
N THR A 82 7.66 -5.08 -2.31
CA THR A 82 7.84 -6.20 -3.24
C THR A 82 6.57 -6.45 -4.06
N PRO A 83 6.68 -7.02 -5.28
CA PRO A 83 5.52 -7.26 -6.15
C PRO A 83 4.37 -8.03 -5.51
N ASP A 84 4.68 -9.01 -4.64
CA ASP A 84 3.69 -9.81 -3.94
C ASP A 84 2.86 -8.99 -2.93
N GLN A 85 3.41 -7.89 -2.38
CA GLN A 85 2.64 -6.96 -1.56
C GLN A 85 1.55 -6.27 -2.38
N MET A 86 1.88 -5.78 -3.59
CA MET A 86 0.93 -5.12 -4.48
C MET A 86 -0.13 -6.08 -5.01
N LEU A 87 0.24 -7.32 -5.33
CA LEU A 87 -0.71 -8.36 -5.72
C LEU A 87 -1.71 -8.67 -4.61
N ALA A 88 -1.22 -8.90 -3.39
CA ALA A 88 -2.07 -9.16 -2.23
C ALA A 88 -3.01 -7.97 -1.94
N ALA A 89 -2.52 -6.74 -2.09
CA ALA A 89 -3.34 -5.55 -1.96
C ALA A 89 -4.42 -5.48 -3.03
N ALA A 90 -4.06 -5.71 -4.32
CA ALA A 90 -4.98 -5.68 -5.45
C ALA A 90 -6.11 -6.71 -5.30
N GLU A 91 -5.78 -7.94 -4.94
CA GLU A 91 -6.77 -8.99 -4.66
C GLU A 91 -7.68 -8.60 -3.50
N ALA A 92 -7.12 -8.04 -2.42
CA ALA A 92 -7.88 -7.67 -1.23
C ALA A 92 -8.83 -6.47 -1.42
N VAL A 93 -8.64 -5.66 -2.47
CA VAL A 93 -9.50 -4.50 -2.76
C VAL A 93 -10.26 -4.60 -4.09
N ASP A 94 -10.15 -5.73 -4.80
CA ASP A 94 -10.90 -5.91 -6.04
C ASP A 94 -12.41 -5.92 -5.78
N THR A 95 -13.13 -5.13 -6.57
CA THR A 95 -14.59 -5.04 -6.55
C THR A 95 -15.22 -5.25 -7.92
N GLY A 96 -14.47 -5.84 -8.86
CA GLY A 96 -14.93 -6.24 -10.19
C GLY A 96 -14.82 -5.16 -11.27
N ALA A 97 -14.11 -4.05 -11.00
CA ALA A 97 -13.90 -2.96 -11.96
C ALA A 97 -12.42 -2.73 -12.32
N GLY A 98 -11.54 -3.65 -11.91
CA GLY A 98 -10.09 -3.56 -12.14
C GLY A 98 -9.36 -2.63 -11.19
N CYS A 99 -8.05 -2.50 -11.40
CA CYS A 99 -7.14 -1.76 -10.52
C CYS A 99 -6.24 -0.77 -11.29
N LEU A 100 -6.00 0.40 -10.68
CA LEU A 100 -5.03 1.40 -11.10
C LEU A 100 -3.90 1.51 -10.06
N PHE A 101 -2.67 1.28 -10.52
CA PHE A 101 -1.47 1.57 -9.73
C PHE A 101 -1.00 3.01 -9.96
N ILE A 102 -0.80 3.73 -8.86
CA ILE A 102 -0.25 5.08 -8.84
C ILE A 102 1.18 4.99 -8.32
N VAL A 103 2.15 5.22 -9.19
CA VAL A 103 3.56 4.89 -8.94
C VAL A 103 4.41 6.16 -8.99
N LYS A 104 5.32 6.31 -8.03
CA LYS A 104 6.30 7.41 -8.04
C LYS A 104 7.47 6.99 -8.94
N ASN A 105 8.01 7.93 -9.72
CA ASN A 105 9.08 7.63 -10.68
C ASN A 105 10.46 7.40 -10.03
N TYR A 106 10.59 6.30 -9.31
CA TYR A 106 11.85 5.77 -8.80
C TYR A 106 12.08 4.38 -9.39
N GLU A 107 13.33 4.06 -9.74
CA GLU A 107 13.66 2.81 -10.45
C GLU A 107 13.08 1.55 -9.77
N GLY A 108 13.29 1.42 -8.45
CA GLY A 108 12.75 0.29 -7.68
C GLY A 108 11.22 0.33 -7.51
N ASP A 109 10.61 1.52 -7.46
CA ASP A 109 9.14 1.65 -7.40
C ASP A 109 8.56 1.19 -8.76
N VAL A 110 9.02 1.76 -9.87
CA VAL A 110 8.57 1.42 -11.23
C VAL A 110 8.77 -0.06 -11.52
N MET A 111 9.97 -0.61 -11.31
CA MET A 111 10.27 -2.02 -11.58
C MET A 111 9.34 -2.97 -10.81
N ASN A 112 9.11 -2.73 -9.51
CA ASN A 112 8.30 -3.63 -8.69
C ASN A 112 6.81 -3.52 -9.02
N PHE A 113 6.30 -2.32 -9.30
CA PHE A 113 4.90 -2.14 -9.69
C PHE A 113 4.61 -2.66 -11.10
N ASP A 114 5.54 -2.52 -12.04
CA ASP A 114 5.44 -3.11 -13.38
C ASP A 114 5.39 -4.63 -13.29
N MET A 115 6.30 -5.23 -12.52
CA MET A 115 6.31 -6.69 -12.30
C MET A 115 5.02 -7.19 -11.66
N ALA A 116 4.47 -6.46 -10.68
CA ALA A 116 3.19 -6.81 -10.07
C ALA A 116 2.03 -6.72 -11.07
N ALA A 117 2.05 -5.75 -11.99
CA ALA A 117 1.02 -5.64 -13.03
C ALA A 117 1.13 -6.77 -14.06
N GLU A 118 2.34 -7.16 -14.47
CA GLU A 118 2.57 -8.30 -15.36
C GLU A 118 2.10 -9.63 -14.76
N MET A 119 2.20 -9.77 -13.43
CA MET A 119 1.76 -10.95 -12.69
C MET A 119 0.24 -10.97 -12.43
N SER A 120 -0.49 -9.88 -12.68
CA SER A 120 -1.91 -9.75 -12.34
C SER A 120 -2.80 -9.80 -13.58
N ASP A 121 -3.86 -10.59 -13.53
CA ASP A 121 -4.92 -10.60 -14.54
C ASP A 121 -5.90 -9.41 -14.41
N GLY A 122 -5.81 -8.62 -13.32
CA GLY A 122 -6.79 -7.59 -12.93
C GLY A 122 -6.29 -6.14 -12.96
N VAL A 123 -4.98 -5.91 -13.07
CA VAL A 123 -4.41 -4.55 -13.12
C VAL A 123 -4.55 -3.98 -14.53
N GLN A 124 -5.30 -2.88 -14.64
CA GLN A 124 -5.69 -2.32 -15.94
C GLN A 124 -4.73 -1.22 -16.41
N GLN A 125 -4.08 -0.52 -15.47
CA GLN A 125 -3.23 0.62 -15.81
C GLN A 125 -2.23 0.94 -14.69
N ILE A 126 -1.06 1.44 -15.10
CA ILE A 126 -0.06 2.07 -14.23
C ILE A 126 0.05 3.53 -14.66
N VAL A 127 0.03 4.45 -13.69
CA VAL A 127 0.33 5.86 -13.92
C VAL A 127 1.55 6.24 -13.09
N THR A 128 2.55 6.76 -13.79
CA THR A 128 3.82 7.21 -13.22
C THR A 128 3.96 8.71 -13.38
N ASN A 129 4.46 9.40 -12.34
CA ASN A 129 4.85 10.82 -12.38
C ASN A 129 6.26 10.98 -11.80
#